data_AF-A0A3M2DHX8-F1
#
_entry.id   AF-A0A3M2DHX8-F1
#
_cell.length_a   1.000
_cell.length_b   1.000
_cell.length_c   1.000
_cell.angle_alpha   90.00
_cell.angle_beta   90.00
_cell.angle_gamma   90.00
#
_symmetry.space_group_name_H-M   'P 1'
#
loop_
_entity.id
_entity.type
_entity.pdbx_description
1 polymer ?
#
loop_
_entity_poly.entity_id
_entity_poly.type
_entity_poly.pdbx_seq_one_letter_code
_entity_poly.pdbx_strand_id
1 'polypeptide(L)'
;MPKQRDFTRRDDIVSDLRMEITKRRFRDAIIIAIISGVFSSLAAFITILPNLPSQRQDFIYHVAVAADKNPFENTNVTIEKGDLVKIIVLGDDANWNCGKGPVGPSGYINEKWSSFVMPSANLCELVGYIREGIPFRIGAYTEFEAEDSGFLYLGANDAENLIGDNSGQLSIRIVIRR
;
A
#
# COMPACT_ATOMS: atom_id res chain seq x y z
N MET A 1 69.32 52.46 53.27
CA MET A 1 68.48 52.70 52.07
C MET A 1 67.60 51.48 51.84
N PRO A 2 66.27 51.59 51.86
CA PRO A 2 65.39 50.43 51.68
C PRO A 2 65.33 50.02 50.20
N LYS A 3 65.49 48.72 49.94
CA LYS A 3 65.32 48.11 48.61
C LYS A 3 63.86 48.23 48.18
N GLN A 4 63.63 49.04 47.15
CA GLN A 4 62.35 49.18 46.46
C GLN A 4 61.96 47.81 45.89
N ARG A 5 60.92 47.18 46.46
CA ARG A 5 60.45 45.88 45.99
C ARG A 5 59.69 46.09 44.69
N ASP A 6 60.12 45.36 43.67
CA ASP A 6 59.55 45.31 42.33
C ASP A 6 58.11 44.75 42.39
N PHE A 7 57.14 45.67 42.37
CA PHE A 7 55.70 45.40 42.46
C PHE A 7 55.11 44.94 41.12
N THR A 8 55.78 45.26 40.02
CA THR A 8 55.33 45.06 38.63
C THR A 8 55.12 43.58 38.30
N ARG A 9 55.96 42.69 38.82
CA ARG A 9 55.91 41.25 38.51
C ARG A 9 54.66 40.53 39.06
N ARG A 10 54.00 41.06 40.09
CA ARG A 10 52.80 40.41 40.66
C ARG A 10 51.55 40.70 39.84
N ASP A 11 51.46 41.89 39.24
CA ASP A 11 50.28 42.30 38.49
C ASP A 11 50.18 41.54 37.15
N ASP A 12 51.33 41.22 36.53
CA ASP A 12 51.41 40.41 35.31
C ASP A 12 50.92 38.97 35.52
N ILE A 13 51.26 38.35 36.66
CA ILE A 13 50.82 36.98 36.97
C ILE A 13 49.31 36.94 37.21
N VAL A 14 48.76 37.97 37.86
CA VAL A 14 47.32 38.06 38.16
C VAL A 14 46.51 38.32 36.88
N SER A 15 47.03 39.12 35.95
CA SER A 15 46.37 39.39 34.67
C SER A 15 46.35 38.15 33.77
N ASP A 16 47.45 37.41 33.68
CA ASP A 16 47.52 36.14 32.93
C ASP A 16 46.58 35.07 33.50
N LEU A 17 46.52 34.92 34.82
CA LEU A 17 45.59 34.00 35.49
C LEU A 17 44.12 34.35 35.20
N ARG A 18 43.77 35.64 35.22
CA ARG A 18 42.41 36.09 34.89
C ARG A 18 42.05 35.82 33.44
N MET A 19 42.99 36.03 32.52
CA MET A 19 42.80 35.77 31.10
C MET A 19 42.57 34.27 30.82
N GLU A 20 43.35 33.40 31.46
CA GLU A 20 43.24 31.94 31.25
C GLU A 20 41.95 31.36 31.85
N ILE A 21 41.50 31.86 33.01
CA ILE A 21 40.20 31.52 33.59
C ILE A 21 39.05 31.96 32.68
N THR A 22 39.16 33.13 32.06
CA THR A 22 38.13 33.67 31.15
C THR A 22 38.04 32.83 29.87
N LYS A 23 39.18 32.42 29.30
CA LYS A 23 39.23 31.53 28.13
C LYS A 23 38.61 30.15 28.41
N ARG A 24 38.88 29.56 29.58
CA ARG A 24 38.27 28.28 29.97
C ARG A 24 36.75 28.40 30.08
N ARG A 25 36.26 29.43 30.78
CA ARG A 25 34.81 29.68 30.93
C ARG A 25 34.11 29.89 29.59
N PHE A 26 34.75 30.56 28.64
CA PHE A 26 34.21 30.77 27.30
C PHE A 26 34.14 29.46 26.49
N ARG A 27 35.19 28.62 26.56
CA ARG A 27 35.20 27.28 25.94
C ARG A 27 34.09 26.40 26.49
N ASP A 28 33.91 26.38 27.81
CA ASP A 28 32.89 25.54 28.44
C ASP A 28 31.48 25.99 28.07
N ALA A 29 31.23 27.31 27.98
CA ALA A 29 29.95 27.87 27.53
C ALA A 29 29.62 27.48 26.08
N ILE A 30 30.60 27.47 25.18
CA ILE A 30 30.40 27.04 23.78
C ILE A 30 30.06 25.54 23.71
N ILE A 31 30.76 24.69 24.46
CA ILE A 31 30.50 23.25 24.47
C ILE A 31 29.08 22.96 25.00
N ILE A 32 28.67 23.63 26.08
CA ILE A 32 27.33 23.51 26.65
C ILE A 32 26.26 23.95 25.65
N ALA A 33 26.47 25.05 24.93
CA ALA A 33 25.53 25.55 23.92
C ALA A 33 25.37 24.60 22.71
N ILE A 34 26.46 23.98 22.25
CA ILE A 34 26.42 23.00 21.16
C ILE A 34 25.66 21.74 21.59
N ILE A 35 25.97 21.20 22.77
CA ILE A 35 25.31 19.99 23.29
C ILE A 35 23.80 20.25 23.49
N SER A 36 23.41 21.39 24.07
CA SER A 36 22.00 21.75 24.28
C SER A 36 21.22 22.02 22.99
N GLY A 37 21.87 22.57 21.95
CA GLY A 37 21.27 22.71 20.62
C GLY A 37 21.01 21.36 19.91
N VAL A 38 21.92 20.39 20.05
CA VAL A 38 21.78 19.05 19.47
C VAL A 38 20.65 18.25 20.16
N PHE A 39 20.50 18.36 21.48
CA PHE A 39 19.42 17.70 22.21
C PHE A 39 18.03 18.29 21.90
N SER A 40 17.93 19.60 21.65
CA SER A 40 16.64 20.25 21.35
C SER A 40 16.14 19.95 19.93
N SER A 41 17.05 19.75 18.97
CA SER A 41 16.71 19.38 17.59
C SER A 41 16.31 17.90 17.45
N LEU A 42 16.85 17.02 18.29
CA LEU A 42 16.47 15.60 18.33
C LEU A 42 15.02 15.38 18.81
N ALA A 43 14.55 16.19 19.77
CA ALA A 43 13.18 16.08 20.31
C ALA A 43 12.11 16.43 19.28
N ALA A 44 12.33 17.46 18.46
CA ALA A 44 11.42 17.82 17.37
C ALA A 44 11.37 16.73 16.28
N PHE A 45 12.51 16.10 15.98
CA PHE A 45 12.57 15.02 14.99
C PHE A 45 11.80 13.76 15.44
N ILE A 46 11.85 13.43 16.74
CA ILE A 46 11.09 12.31 17.32
C ILE A 46 9.57 12.57 17.23
N THR A 47 9.11 13.82 17.33
CA THR A 47 7.67 14.15 17.23
C THR A 47 7.11 14.12 15.80
N ILE A 48 7.95 14.21 14.76
CA ILE A 48 7.49 14.24 13.36
C ILE A 48 7.32 12.83 12.77
N LEU A 49 8.17 11.88 13.20
CA LEU A 49 8.20 10.52 12.66
C LEU A 49 6.88 9.72 12.75
N PRO A 50 6.04 9.81 13.80
CA PRO A 50 4.81 9.00 13.86
C PRO A 50 3.69 9.48 12.92
N ASN A 51 3.82 10.64 12.27
CA ASN A 51 2.81 11.21 11.37
C ASN A 51 3.17 11.11 9.89
N LEU A 52 4.25 10.40 9.53
CA LEU A 52 4.47 10.09 8.13
C LEU A 52 3.32 9.17 7.68
N PRO A 53 2.56 9.53 6.64
CA PRO A 53 1.53 8.66 6.12
C PRO A 53 2.20 7.33 5.79
N SER A 54 1.71 6.23 6.36
CA SER A 54 2.15 4.89 5.99
C SER A 54 2.13 4.82 4.48
N GLN A 55 3.30 4.63 3.84
CA GLN A 55 3.35 4.48 2.40
C GLN A 55 2.53 3.24 2.08
N ARG A 56 1.35 3.44 1.48
CA ARG A 56 0.52 2.31 1.06
C ARG A 56 1.32 1.48 0.07
N GLN A 57 1.41 0.19 0.34
CA GLN A 57 2.14 -0.73 -0.50
C GLN A 57 1.18 -1.35 -1.52
N ASP A 58 1.59 -1.33 -2.79
CA ASP A 58 0.84 -2.00 -3.85
C ASP A 58 1.33 -3.46 -3.95
N PHE A 59 0.40 -4.41 -3.82
CA PHE A 59 0.61 -5.84 -4.05
C PHE A 59 -0.01 -6.22 -5.39
N ILE A 60 0.78 -6.84 -6.27
CA ILE A 60 0.37 -7.15 -7.65
C ILE A 60 0.33 -8.67 -7.84
N TYR A 61 -0.81 -9.17 -8.30
CA TYR A 61 -1.03 -10.58 -8.59
C TYR A 61 -1.42 -10.75 -10.07
N HIS A 62 -0.96 -11.84 -10.66
CA HIS A 62 -1.34 -12.26 -12.01
C HIS A 62 -2.02 -13.62 -11.91
N VAL A 63 -3.27 -13.71 -12.34
CA VAL A 63 -4.08 -14.93 -12.26
C VAL A 63 -4.68 -15.25 -13.62
N ALA A 64 -4.78 -16.54 -13.93
CA ALA A 64 -5.57 -17.03 -15.05
C ALA A 64 -6.90 -17.54 -14.49
N VAL A 65 -8.01 -17.17 -15.10
CA VAL A 65 -9.36 -17.60 -14.69
C VAL A 65 -10.00 -18.35 -15.83
N ALA A 66 -10.24 -19.64 -15.65
CA ALA A 66 -10.87 -20.48 -16.65
C ALA A 66 -12.40 -20.31 -16.63
N ALA A 67 -13.04 -20.37 -17.81
CA ALA A 67 -14.49 -20.25 -17.92
C ALA A 67 -15.25 -21.49 -17.43
N ASP A 68 -14.56 -22.63 -17.31
CA ASP A 68 -15.13 -23.95 -16.99
C ASP A 68 -15.20 -24.27 -15.48
N LYS A 69 -14.95 -23.28 -14.62
CA LYS A 69 -14.97 -23.44 -13.16
C LYS A 69 -16.31 -23.03 -12.57
N ASN A 70 -16.86 -23.90 -11.73
CA ASN A 70 -18.15 -23.71 -11.05
C ASN A 70 -17.96 -23.68 -9.51
N PRO A 71 -18.57 -22.74 -8.78
CA PRO A 71 -19.18 -21.49 -9.26
C PRO A 71 -18.11 -20.53 -9.78
N PHE A 72 -17.03 -20.30 -9.02
CA PHE A 72 -15.86 -19.49 -9.40
C PHE A 72 -14.57 -20.14 -8.88
N GLU A 73 -13.44 -19.79 -9.50
CA GLU A 73 -12.12 -20.29 -9.13
C GLU A 73 -11.52 -19.47 -7.97
N ASN A 74 -10.95 -20.13 -6.96
CA ASN A 74 -10.19 -19.46 -5.91
C ASN A 74 -8.86 -18.94 -6.48
N THR A 75 -8.65 -17.63 -6.41
CA THR A 75 -7.44 -16.98 -6.93
C THR A 75 -6.22 -17.11 -6.01
N ASN A 76 -6.40 -17.58 -4.77
CA ASN A 76 -5.46 -17.52 -3.65
C ASN A 76 -5.02 -16.09 -3.27
N VAL A 77 -5.74 -15.06 -3.75
CA VAL A 77 -5.53 -13.67 -3.37
C VAL A 77 -6.39 -13.35 -2.16
N THR A 78 -5.76 -12.93 -1.06
CA THR A 78 -6.45 -12.51 0.17
C THR A 78 -6.72 -11.02 0.13
N ILE A 79 -7.98 -10.64 0.23
CA ILE A 79 -8.46 -9.26 0.41
C ILE A 79 -8.70 -9.01 1.90
N GLU A 80 -8.32 -7.83 2.38
CA GLU A 80 -8.64 -7.32 3.70
C GLU A 80 -9.62 -6.13 3.59
N LYS A 81 -10.54 -6.03 4.53
CA LYS A 81 -11.44 -4.88 4.65
C LYS A 81 -10.65 -3.57 4.67
N GLY A 82 -11.03 -2.62 3.81
CA GLY A 82 -10.37 -1.33 3.61
C GLY A 82 -9.28 -1.33 2.55
N ASP A 83 -8.92 -2.49 1.98
CA ASP A 83 -8.07 -2.56 0.79
C ASP A 83 -8.70 -1.78 -0.37
N LEU A 84 -7.90 -1.01 -1.11
CA LEU A 84 -8.28 -0.54 -2.44
C LEU A 84 -7.86 -1.59 -3.47
N VAL A 85 -8.83 -2.22 -4.11
CA VAL A 85 -8.63 -3.33 -5.05
C VAL A 85 -8.90 -2.87 -6.48
N LYS A 86 -7.97 -3.15 -7.40
CA LYS A 86 -8.13 -3.00 -8.85
C LYS A 86 -8.03 -4.35 -9.51
N ILE A 87 -9.00 -4.67 -10.37
CA ILE A 87 -9.00 -5.91 -11.16
C ILE A 87 -9.04 -5.51 -12.64
N ILE A 88 -8.08 -6.03 -13.40
CA ILE A 88 -7.83 -5.62 -14.79
C ILE A 88 -7.66 -6.87 -15.64
N VAL A 89 -8.48 -7.03 -16.68
CA VAL A 89 -8.27 -8.07 -17.69
C VAL A 89 -7.15 -7.63 -18.62
N LEU A 90 -6.20 -8.53 -18.89
CA LEU A 90 -5.02 -8.30 -19.72
C LEU A 90 -5.26 -8.84 -21.13
N GLY A 91 -4.83 -8.07 -22.14
CA GLY A 91 -4.95 -8.43 -23.56
C GLY A 91 -6.17 -7.79 -24.21
N ASP A 92 -5.97 -7.09 -25.33
CA ASP A 92 -7.05 -6.42 -26.07
C ASP A 92 -7.97 -7.43 -26.78
N ASP A 93 -7.47 -8.65 -27.02
CA ASP A 93 -8.17 -9.78 -27.61
C ASP A 93 -8.64 -10.80 -26.57
N ALA A 94 -8.58 -10.47 -25.27
CA ALA A 94 -8.97 -11.37 -24.19
C ALA A 94 -10.43 -11.82 -24.35
N ASN A 95 -10.62 -13.11 -24.58
CA ASN A 95 -11.92 -13.73 -24.76
C ASN A 95 -11.96 -15.14 -24.16
N TRP A 96 -13.18 -15.55 -23.84
CA TRP A 96 -13.56 -16.91 -23.48
C TRP A 96 -14.93 -17.23 -24.10
N ASN A 97 -15.47 -18.42 -23.90
CA ASN A 97 -16.71 -18.84 -24.52
C ASN A 97 -17.61 -19.55 -23.50
N CYS A 98 -18.90 -19.24 -23.51
CA CYS A 98 -19.92 -19.95 -22.73
C CYS A 98 -21.02 -20.46 -23.66
N GLY A 99 -20.69 -21.44 -24.51
CA GLY A 99 -21.61 -22.09 -25.44
C GLY A 99 -22.05 -21.31 -26.70
N LYS A 100 -21.67 -20.03 -26.87
CA LYS A 100 -22.21 -19.15 -27.94
C LYS A 100 -21.16 -18.49 -28.84
N GLY A 101 -19.88 -18.84 -28.66
CA GLY A 101 -18.74 -18.30 -29.38
C GLY A 101 -17.91 -17.32 -28.54
N PRO A 102 -16.71 -16.92 -28.97
CA PRO A 102 -15.83 -16.07 -28.17
C PRO A 102 -16.47 -14.74 -27.79
N VAL A 103 -16.34 -14.37 -26.52
CA VAL A 103 -16.82 -13.11 -25.95
C VAL A 103 -15.78 -12.55 -24.98
N GLY A 104 -15.68 -11.22 -24.95
CA GLY A 104 -14.83 -10.52 -24.01
C GLY A 104 -15.34 -10.59 -22.57
N PRO A 105 -14.63 -9.97 -21.61
CA PRO A 105 -14.95 -10.07 -20.19
C PRO A 105 -16.27 -9.41 -19.78
N SER A 106 -16.88 -8.60 -20.65
CA SER A 106 -18.22 -8.02 -20.43
C SER A 106 -19.37 -9.00 -20.71
N GLY A 107 -19.07 -10.20 -21.24
CA GLY A 107 -20.07 -11.21 -21.57
C GLY A 107 -20.98 -10.83 -22.75
N TYR A 108 -22.00 -11.66 -22.99
CA TYR A 108 -22.98 -11.44 -24.06
C TYR A 108 -24.00 -10.39 -23.63
N ILE A 109 -23.90 -9.19 -24.20
CA ILE A 109 -24.69 -8.03 -23.80
C ILE A 109 -26.20 -8.34 -23.87
N ASN A 110 -26.91 -8.01 -22.78
CA ASN A 110 -28.36 -8.21 -22.60
C ASN A 110 -28.80 -9.67 -22.43
N GLU A 111 -27.89 -10.62 -22.28
CA GLU A 111 -28.23 -12.00 -21.94
C GLU A 111 -28.17 -12.18 -20.43
N LYS A 112 -29.33 -12.10 -19.77
CA LYS A 112 -29.44 -12.23 -18.31
C LYS A 112 -30.55 -13.20 -17.97
N TRP A 113 -30.26 -14.15 -17.09
CA TRP A 113 -31.24 -15.11 -16.61
C TRP A 113 -31.20 -15.21 -15.09
N SER A 114 -32.36 -15.47 -14.48
CA SER A 114 -32.50 -15.61 -13.03
C SER A 114 -31.76 -16.83 -12.45
N SER A 115 -31.36 -17.77 -13.32
CA SER A 115 -30.62 -18.99 -12.97
C SER A 115 -29.11 -18.78 -12.93
N PHE A 116 -28.60 -17.63 -13.35
CA PHE A 116 -27.17 -17.33 -13.27
C PHE A 116 -26.73 -17.07 -11.83
N VAL A 117 -25.45 -17.35 -11.54
CA VAL A 117 -24.83 -17.02 -10.24
C VAL A 117 -25.06 -15.55 -9.87
N MET A 118 -24.97 -14.65 -10.86
CA MET A 118 -25.32 -13.24 -10.70
C MET A 118 -26.39 -12.83 -11.74
N PRO A 119 -27.69 -12.88 -11.41
CA PRO A 119 -28.77 -12.58 -12.36
C PRO A 119 -28.76 -11.17 -12.97
N SER A 120 -28.07 -10.23 -12.33
CA SER A 120 -27.93 -8.85 -12.81
C SER A 120 -26.80 -8.65 -13.82
N ALA A 121 -25.88 -9.61 -13.95
CA ALA A 121 -24.76 -9.61 -14.89
C ALA A 121 -25.12 -10.36 -16.19
N ASN A 122 -24.37 -10.09 -17.26
CA ASN A 122 -24.54 -10.78 -18.54
C ASN A 122 -24.03 -12.24 -18.47
N LEU A 123 -24.52 -13.12 -19.33
CA LEU A 123 -23.92 -14.45 -19.56
C LEU A 123 -22.44 -14.27 -19.94
N CYS A 124 -21.58 -15.09 -19.34
CA CYS A 124 -20.12 -15.09 -19.57
C CYS A 124 -19.43 -13.76 -19.19
N GLU A 125 -20.07 -12.90 -18.38
CA GLU A 125 -19.41 -11.73 -17.79
C GLU A 125 -18.43 -12.18 -16.70
N LEU A 126 -17.24 -11.58 -16.63
CA LEU A 126 -16.33 -11.80 -15.51
C LEU A 126 -16.94 -11.20 -14.25
N VAL A 127 -17.14 -12.04 -13.25
CA VAL A 127 -17.71 -11.73 -11.95
C VAL A 127 -16.83 -12.30 -10.85
N GLY A 128 -17.04 -11.85 -9.62
CA GLY A 128 -16.33 -12.39 -8.47
C GLY A 128 -17.06 -12.17 -7.16
N TYR A 129 -16.55 -12.80 -6.11
CA TYR A 129 -16.97 -12.54 -4.73
C TYR A 129 -15.76 -12.66 -3.79
N ILE A 130 -15.88 -12.08 -2.60
CA ILE A 130 -14.92 -12.24 -1.50
C ILE A 130 -15.54 -13.19 -0.48
N ARG A 131 -14.84 -14.27 -0.13
CA ARG A 131 -15.30 -15.35 0.77
C ARG A 131 -16.57 -16.06 0.29
N GLU A 132 -17.72 -15.73 0.86
CA GLU A 132 -19.07 -16.24 0.55
C GLU A 132 -20.04 -15.04 0.48
N GLY A 133 -19.50 -13.87 0.12
CA GLY A 133 -20.22 -12.60 0.05
C GLY A 133 -21.08 -12.49 -1.20
N ILE A 134 -21.66 -11.29 -1.38
CA ILE A 134 -22.49 -10.97 -2.55
C ILE A 134 -21.60 -10.88 -3.79
N PRO A 135 -21.91 -11.60 -4.89
CA PRO A 135 -21.17 -11.46 -6.14
C PRO A 135 -21.25 -10.04 -6.71
N PHE A 136 -20.16 -9.59 -7.33
CA PHE A 136 -20.05 -8.29 -7.99
C PHE A 136 -19.54 -8.42 -9.43
N ARG A 137 -19.92 -7.43 -10.25
CA ARG A 137 -19.52 -7.32 -11.66
C ARG A 137 -18.09 -6.79 -11.76
N ILE A 138 -17.29 -7.41 -12.61
CA ILE A 138 -15.91 -6.97 -12.87
C ILE A 138 -15.77 -6.48 -14.31
N GLY A 139 -16.24 -7.26 -15.29
CA GLY A 139 -16.03 -6.92 -16.69
C GLY A 139 -14.53 -6.81 -17.03
N ALA A 140 -14.14 -5.84 -17.87
CA ALA A 140 -12.75 -5.62 -18.24
C ALA A 140 -11.91 -4.92 -17.15
N TYR A 141 -12.56 -4.09 -16.33
CA TYR A 141 -11.93 -3.27 -15.31
C TYR A 141 -12.91 -2.98 -14.18
N THR A 142 -12.48 -3.16 -12.94
CA THR A 142 -13.21 -2.69 -11.76
C THR A 142 -12.22 -2.19 -10.69
N GLU A 143 -12.64 -1.18 -9.94
CA GLU A 143 -11.93 -0.67 -8.77
C GLU A 143 -12.92 -0.43 -7.63
N PHE A 144 -12.59 -0.90 -6.43
CA PHE A 144 -13.46 -0.77 -5.26
C PHE A 144 -12.64 -0.78 -3.95
N GLU A 145 -13.26 -0.28 -2.88
CA GLU A 145 -12.76 -0.47 -1.52
C GLU A 145 -13.45 -1.71 -0.92
N ALA A 146 -12.66 -2.64 -0.38
CA ALA A 146 -13.19 -3.89 0.13
C ALA A 146 -13.97 -3.70 1.43
N GLU A 147 -15.23 -4.13 1.46
CA GLU A 147 -16.07 -4.07 2.67
C GLU A 147 -15.86 -5.28 3.59
N ASP A 148 -15.38 -6.39 3.02
CA ASP A 148 -15.17 -7.69 3.66
C ASP A 148 -13.74 -8.20 3.46
N SER A 149 -13.27 -9.05 4.37
CA SER A 149 -12.01 -9.77 4.25
C SER A 149 -12.23 -11.22 3.82
N GLY A 150 -11.32 -11.77 3.00
CA GLY A 150 -11.33 -13.17 2.60
C GLY A 150 -10.60 -13.45 1.30
N PHE A 151 -10.68 -14.70 0.83
CA PHE A 151 -10.18 -15.06 -0.50
C PHE A 151 -11.06 -14.47 -1.60
N LEU A 152 -10.44 -13.98 -2.66
CA LEU A 152 -11.11 -13.56 -3.89
C LEU A 152 -11.36 -14.77 -4.79
N TYR A 153 -12.59 -14.91 -5.25
CA TYR A 153 -13.00 -15.91 -6.24
C TYR A 153 -13.46 -15.20 -7.50
N LEU A 154 -13.06 -15.72 -8.66
CA LEU A 154 -13.35 -15.14 -9.98
C LEU A 154 -13.86 -16.21 -10.95
N GLY A 155 -14.77 -15.87 -11.84
CA GLY A 155 -15.20 -16.77 -12.90
C GLY A 155 -16.25 -16.18 -13.84
N ALA A 156 -16.71 -17.00 -14.78
CA ALA A 156 -17.71 -16.63 -15.76
C ALA A 156 -19.11 -16.66 -15.13
N ASN A 157 -19.91 -15.64 -15.37
CA ASN A 157 -21.29 -15.63 -14.94
C ASN A 157 -22.14 -16.55 -15.83
N ASP A 158 -22.55 -17.69 -15.28
CA ASP A 158 -23.38 -18.68 -15.97
C ASP A 158 -24.30 -19.40 -14.98
N ALA A 159 -25.16 -20.28 -15.47
CA ALA A 159 -25.95 -21.18 -14.64
C ALA A 159 -25.09 -22.39 -14.22
N GLU A 160 -25.19 -22.80 -12.96
CA GLU A 160 -24.36 -23.89 -12.40
C GLU A 160 -24.47 -25.21 -13.19
N ASN A 161 -25.62 -25.44 -13.85
CA ASN A 161 -25.89 -26.64 -14.64
C ASN A 161 -25.49 -26.52 -16.13
N LEU A 162 -24.95 -25.38 -16.58
CA LEU A 162 -24.60 -25.13 -17.98
C LEU A 162 -23.10 -24.92 -18.22
N ILE A 163 -22.27 -24.81 -17.18
CA ILE A 163 -20.82 -24.54 -17.29
C ILE A 163 -20.03 -25.57 -18.14
N GLY A 164 -20.61 -26.74 -18.43
CA GLY A 164 -19.95 -27.81 -19.20
C GLY A 164 -19.61 -27.46 -20.66
N ASP A 165 -20.22 -26.42 -21.24
CA ASP A 165 -19.88 -25.93 -22.58
C ASP A 165 -18.97 -24.69 -22.58
N ASN A 166 -18.49 -24.29 -21.40
CA ASN A 166 -17.58 -23.17 -21.25
C ASN A 166 -16.14 -23.56 -21.62
N SER A 167 -15.41 -22.63 -22.24
CA SER A 167 -14.03 -22.85 -22.66
C SER A 167 -13.23 -21.56 -22.74
N GLY A 168 -11.90 -21.68 -22.67
CA GLY A 168 -10.99 -20.53 -22.65
C GLY A 168 -10.71 -20.01 -21.25
N GLN A 169 -9.89 -18.96 -21.18
CA GLN A 169 -9.46 -18.35 -19.93
C GLN A 169 -9.14 -16.86 -20.13
N LEU A 170 -9.29 -16.08 -19.07
CA LEU A 170 -8.86 -14.69 -19.03
C LEU A 170 -7.58 -14.55 -18.18
N SER A 171 -6.64 -13.72 -18.64
CA SER A 171 -5.48 -13.30 -17.84
C SER A 171 -5.82 -12.02 -17.10
N ILE A 172 -5.63 -11.99 -15.79
CA ILE A 172 -6.08 -10.90 -14.93
C ILE A 172 -4.92 -10.40 -14.08
N ARG A 173 -4.80 -9.08 -13.97
CA ARG A 173 -3.94 -8.40 -13.00
C ARG A 173 -4.79 -7.83 -11.87
N ILE A 174 -4.46 -8.23 -10.65
CA ILE A 174 -5.09 -7.72 -9.42
C ILE A 174 -4.07 -6.84 -8.71
N VAL A 175 -4.45 -5.61 -8.36
CA VAL A 175 -3.62 -4.69 -7.58
C VAL A 175 -4.35 -4.38 -6.29
N ILE A 176 -3.70 -4.63 -5.16
CA ILE A 176 -4.22 -4.33 -3.82
C ILE A 176 -3.34 -3.25 -3.22
N ARG A 177 -3.96 -2.18 -2.74
CA ARG A 177 -3.28 -1.11 -2.02
C ARG A 177 -3.77 -1.07 -0.57
N ARG A 178 -2.84 -1.31 0.36
CA ARG A 178 -3.06 -1.30 1.81
C ARG A 178 -2.00 -0.49 2.54
#